data_AF-A0AAE4Q3W9-F1
#
_entry.id   AF-A0AAE4Q3W9-F1
#
_cell.length_a   1.000
_cell.length_b   1.000
_cell.length_c   1.000
_cell.angle_alpha   90.00
_cell.angle_beta   90.00
_cell.angle_gamma   90.00
#
_symmetry.space_group_name_H-M   'P 1'
#
loop_
_entity.id
_entity.type
_entity.pdbx_description
1 polymer ?
#
loop_
_entity_poly.entity_id
_entity_poly.type
_entity_poly.pdbx_seq_one_letter_code
_entity_poly.pdbx_strand_id
1 'polypeptide(L)'
;MSLFEPKFDLDNPQHLQLRSLMAEMFARHAEAISQKHYWMAENFEAQAIGISRAAARLTDGCDCMHLASELASSMMALSRAAMAREVA
;
A
#
# COMPACT_ATOMS: atom_id res chain seq x y z
N MET A 1 23.64 12.30 5.43
CA MET A 1 22.22 11.88 5.47
C MET A 1 21.41 12.98 4.82
N SER A 2 20.98 12.77 3.57
CA SER A 2 20.03 13.66 2.91
C SER A 2 18.63 13.34 3.47
N LEU A 3 18.02 14.34 4.09
CA LEU A 3 16.77 14.36 4.87
C LEU A 3 15.51 14.31 3.98
N PHE A 4 15.38 13.29 3.13
CA PHE A 4 14.21 13.19 2.27
C PHE A 4 13.32 12.04 2.75
N GLU A 5 12.38 12.38 3.62
CA GLU A 5 11.27 11.51 4.02
C GLU A 5 10.12 11.74 3.04
N PRO A 6 9.72 10.73 2.25
CA PRO A 6 8.61 10.85 1.32
C PRO A 6 7.34 11.28 2.07
N LYS A 7 6.63 12.30 1.57
CA LYS A 7 5.40 12.79 2.22
C LYS A 7 4.30 13.11 1.23
N PHE A 8 3.06 12.98 1.68
CA PHE A 8 1.93 13.53 0.96
C PHE A 8 1.93 15.05 1.09
N ASP A 9 1.78 15.75 -0.02
CA ASP A 9 1.36 17.14 -0.04
C ASP A 9 -0.12 17.20 0.32
N LEU A 10 -0.45 17.78 1.48
CA LEU A 10 -1.81 17.84 1.97
C LEU A 10 -2.62 18.96 1.31
N ASP A 11 -1.97 19.87 0.59
CA ASP A 11 -2.63 20.91 -0.19
C ASP A 11 -2.96 20.43 -1.61
N ASN A 12 -2.39 19.29 -2.04
CA ASN A 12 -2.67 18.68 -3.33
C ASN A 12 -3.83 17.65 -3.24
N PRO A 13 -4.97 17.88 -3.93
CA PRO A 13 -6.11 16.97 -3.88
C PRO A 13 -5.81 15.56 -4.41
N GLN A 14 -4.87 15.40 -5.34
CA GLN A 14 -4.48 14.09 -5.87
C GLN A 14 -3.70 13.28 -4.83
N HIS A 15 -2.84 13.93 -4.04
CA HIS A 15 -2.13 13.29 -2.93
C HIS A 15 -3.10 12.87 -1.82
N LEU A 16 -4.11 13.69 -1.51
CA LEU A 16 -5.15 13.34 -0.54
C LEU A 16 -5.99 12.13 -0.99
N GLN A 17 -6.39 12.09 -2.25
CA GLN A 17 -7.11 10.96 -2.84
C GLN A 17 -6.27 9.69 -2.81
N LEU A 18 -4.99 9.78 -3.21
CA LEU A 18 -4.07 8.65 -3.18
C LEU A 18 -3.87 8.13 -1.76
N ARG A 19 -3.66 9.02 -0.79
CA ARG A 19 -3.52 8.66 0.63
C ARG A 19 -4.76 7.91 1.14
N SER A 20 -5.95 8.39 0.79
CA SER A 20 -7.22 7.78 1.20
C SER A 20 -7.40 6.40 0.58
N LEU A 21 -7.11 6.27 -0.72
CA LEU A 21 -7.15 5.00 -1.45
C LEU A 21 -6.16 3.98 -0.87
N MET A 22 -4.95 4.42 -0.55
CA MET A 22 -3.92 3.59 0.09
C MET A 22 -4.36 3.08 1.46
N ALA A 23 -4.95 3.95 2.29
CA ALA A 23 -5.46 3.58 3.60
C ALA A 23 -6.62 2.58 3.50
N GLU A 24 -7.57 2.79 2.58
CA GLU A 24 -8.67 1.87 2.33
C GLU A 24 -8.16 0.50 1.86
N MET A 25 -7.20 0.49 0.92
CA MET A 25 -6.60 -0.74 0.41
C MET A 25 -5.94 -1.56 1.51
N PHE A 26 -5.20 -0.89 2.40
CA PHE A 26 -4.58 -1.54 3.55
C PHE A 26 -5.63 -2.12 4.51
N ALA A 27 -6.69 -1.37 4.81
CA ALA A 27 -7.74 -1.83 5.71
C ALA A 27 -8.43 -3.10 5.18
N ARG A 28 -8.76 -3.12 3.89
CA ARG A 28 -9.39 -4.28 3.23
C ARG A 28 -8.46 -5.49 3.17
N HIS A 29 -7.16 -5.27 2.97
CA HIS A 29 -6.14 -6.32 3.05
C HIS A 29 -6.04 -6.91 4.45
N ALA A 30 -5.91 -6.06 5.48
CA ALA A 30 -5.84 -6.50 6.87
C ALA A 30 -7.10 -7.26 7.29
N GLU A 31 -8.28 -6.82 6.86
CA GLU A 31 -9.54 -7.55 7.06
C GLU A 31 -9.51 -8.92 6.39
N ALA A 32 -9.11 -9.01 5.12
CA ALA A 32 -8.98 -10.28 4.40
C ALA A 32 -8.03 -11.26 5.13
N ILE A 33 -6.89 -10.75 5.61
CA ILE A 33 -5.95 -11.53 6.43
C ILE A 33 -6.59 -12.01 7.73
N SER A 34 -7.31 -11.14 8.44
CA SER A 34 -7.98 -11.50 9.71
C SER A 34 -9.03 -12.61 9.53
N GLN A 35 -9.67 -12.65 8.36
CA GLN A 35 -10.66 -13.66 7.98
C GLN A 35 -10.04 -14.90 7.31
N LYS A 36 -8.70 -14.96 7.20
CA LYS A 36 -7.94 -16.02 6.51
C LYS A 36 -8.29 -16.15 5.02
N HIS A 37 -8.79 -15.09 4.40
CA HIS A 37 -9.08 -15.02 2.96
C HIS A 37 -7.83 -14.63 2.17
N TYR A 38 -6.79 -15.48 2.18
CA TYR A 38 -5.46 -15.14 1.65
C TYR A 38 -5.45 -14.80 0.14
N TRP A 39 -6.24 -15.51 -0.67
CA TRP A 39 -6.39 -15.20 -2.10
C TRP A 39 -6.92 -13.77 -2.33
N MET A 40 -7.77 -13.27 -1.42
CA MET A 40 -8.32 -11.92 -1.50
C MET A 40 -7.29 -10.88 -1.02
N ALA A 41 -6.48 -11.22 -0.01
CA ALA A 41 -5.34 -10.40 0.41
C ALA A 41 -4.32 -10.22 -0.73
N GLU A 42 -3.96 -11.30 -1.44
CA GLU A 42 -3.08 -11.23 -2.63
C GLU A 42 -3.62 -10.30 -3.72
N ASN A 43 -4.93 -10.30 -3.94
CA ASN A 43 -5.56 -9.36 -4.88
C ASN A 43 -5.41 -7.89 -4.45
N PHE A 44 -5.46 -7.60 -3.14
CA PHE A 44 -5.22 -6.24 -2.65
C PHE A 44 -3.75 -5.84 -2.74
N GLU A 45 -2.80 -6.78 -2.57
CA GLU A 45 -1.38 -6.52 -2.82
C GLU A 45 -1.11 -6.16 -4.29
N ALA A 46 -1.68 -6.93 -5.21
CA ALA A 46 -1.59 -6.64 -6.65
C ALA A 46 -2.17 -5.25 -6.99
N GLN A 47 -3.28 -4.87 -6.35
CA GLN A 47 -3.86 -3.53 -6.48
C GLN A 47 -2.94 -2.44 -5.93
N ALA A 48 -2.30 -2.66 -4.77
CA ALA A 48 -1.33 -1.71 -4.20
C ALA A 48 -0.12 -1.49 -5.14
N ILE A 49 0.35 -2.54 -5.82
CA ILE A 49 1.38 -2.43 -6.87
C ILE A 49 0.86 -1.61 -8.07
N GLY A 50 -0.40 -1.81 -8.46
CA GLY A 50 -1.05 -0.99 -9.48
C GLY A 50 -1.11 0.49 -9.10
N ILE A 51 -1.47 0.76 -7.83
CA ILE A 51 -1.53 2.11 -7.26
C ILE A 51 -0.16 2.78 -7.29
N SER A 52 0.93 2.08 -6.95
CA SER A 52 2.27 2.70 -6.99
C SER A 52 2.70 3.12 -8.40
N ARG A 53 2.35 2.33 -9.42
CA ARG A 53 2.57 2.68 -10.82
C ARG A 53 1.71 3.85 -11.28
N ALA A 54 0.47 3.94 -10.80
CA ALA A 54 -0.42 5.07 -11.09
C ALA A 54 0.05 6.36 -10.40
N ALA A 55 0.47 6.27 -9.15
CA ALA A 55 1.01 7.39 -8.38
C ALA A 55 2.18 8.07 -9.10
N ALA A 56 3.09 7.28 -9.68
CA ALA A 56 4.21 7.77 -10.48
C ALA A 56 3.80 8.64 -11.69
N ARG A 57 2.60 8.42 -12.23
CA ARG A 57 2.08 9.15 -13.40
C ARG A 57 1.17 10.31 -13.05
N LEU A 58 0.49 10.23 -11.90
CA LEU A 58 -0.61 11.13 -11.56
C LEU A 58 -0.24 12.25 -10.60
N THR A 59 0.87 12.13 -9.87
CA THR A 59 1.21 13.07 -8.78
C THR A 59 2.46 13.90 -9.07
N ASP A 60 3.04 13.80 -10.28
CA ASP A 60 4.28 14.46 -10.73
C ASP A 60 5.48 14.34 -9.76
N GLY A 61 5.39 13.42 -8.78
CA GLY A 61 6.27 13.36 -7.61
C GLY A 61 6.71 11.94 -7.31
N CYS A 62 8.00 11.80 -7.01
CA CYS A 62 8.61 10.52 -6.65
C CYS A 62 8.09 9.99 -5.29
N ASP A 63 7.62 10.86 -4.42
CA ASP A 63 7.24 10.57 -3.03
C ASP A 63 6.02 9.66 -2.95
N CYS A 64 4.96 10.02 -3.67
CA CYS A 64 3.71 9.26 -3.71
C CYS A 64 3.89 7.85 -4.28
N MET A 65 4.75 7.72 -5.30
CA MET A 65 5.15 6.41 -5.83
C MET A 65 5.91 5.61 -4.78
N HIS A 66 6.87 6.21 -4.08
CA HIS A 66 7.62 5.53 -3.01
C HIS A 66 6.68 5.06 -1.90
N LEU A 67 5.83 5.94 -1.37
CA LEU A 67 4.88 5.61 -0.32
C LEU A 67 3.93 4.48 -0.73
N ALA A 68 3.42 4.51 -1.97
CA ALA A 68 2.57 3.44 -2.49
C ALA A 68 3.33 2.11 -2.68
N SER A 69 4.60 2.16 -3.06
CA SER A 69 5.47 0.98 -3.17
C SER A 69 5.79 0.36 -1.81
N GLU A 70 6.05 1.20 -0.80
CA GLU A 70 6.27 0.79 0.59
C GLU A 70 5.01 0.14 1.18
N LEU A 71 3.83 0.68 0.88
CA LEU A 71 2.57 0.06 1.26
C LEU A 71 2.44 -1.35 0.68
N ALA A 72 2.64 -1.52 -0.63
CA ALA A 72 2.56 -2.82 -1.28
C ALA A 72 3.54 -3.82 -0.66
N SER A 73 4.77 -3.38 -0.40
CA SER A 73 5.81 -4.16 0.26
C SER A 73 5.40 -4.60 1.68
N SER A 74 4.80 -3.69 2.44
CA SER A 74 4.31 -3.95 3.79
C SER A 74 3.15 -4.95 3.80
N MET A 75 2.22 -4.83 2.87
CA MET A 75 1.10 -5.78 2.71
C MET A 75 1.61 -7.19 2.40
N MET A 76 2.54 -7.33 1.44
CA MET A 76 3.17 -8.61 1.11
C MET A 76 3.94 -9.22 2.30
N ALA A 77 4.57 -8.39 3.14
CA ALA A 77 5.26 -8.86 4.34
C ALA A 77 4.25 -9.33 5.41
N LEU A 78 3.16 -8.59 5.60
CA LEU A 78 2.09 -8.94 6.52
C LEU A 78 1.44 -10.27 6.15
N SER A 79 1.12 -10.49 4.88
CA SER A 79 0.55 -11.76 4.41
C SER A 79 1.48 -12.94 4.65
N ARG A 80 2.76 -12.78 4.35
CA ARG A 80 3.77 -13.81 4.62
C ARG A 80 3.86 -14.15 6.11
N ALA A 81 3.85 -13.14 6.97
CA ALA A 81 3.87 -13.34 8.42
C ALA A 81 2.59 -14.01 8.92
N ALA A 82 1.42 -13.66 8.38
CA ALA A 82 0.14 -14.26 8.74
C ALA A 82 0.08 -15.75 8.34
N MET A 83 0.46 -16.09 7.11
CA MET A 83 0.49 -17.47 6.63
C MET A 83 1.49 -18.33 7.41
N ALA A 84 2.66 -17.80 7.76
CA ALA A 84 3.66 -18.53 8.55
C ALA A 84 3.14 -18.90 9.96
N ARG A 85 2.26 -18.09 10.55
CA ARG A 85 1.65 -18.36 11.86
C ARG A 85 0.57 -19.44 11.82
N GLU A 86 -0.03 -19.72 10.67
CA GLU A 86 -1.01 -20.82 10.53
C GLU A 86 -0.33 -22.19 10.40
N VAL A 87 0.93 -22.22 9.98
CA VAL A 87 1.69 -23.46 9.76
C VAL A 87 2.48 -23.88 11.02
N ALA A 88 2.65 -22.96 11.98
CA ALA A 88 3.38 -23.16 13.24
C ALA A 88 2.45 -23.67 14.36
#